data_AF-A0A1R1D250-F1
#
_entry.id   AF-A0A1R1D250-F1
#
_cell.length_a   1.000
_cell.length_b   1.000
_cell.length_c   1.000
_cell.angle_alpha   90.00
_cell.angle_beta   90.00
_cell.angle_gamma   90.00
#
_symmetry.space_group_name_H-M   'P 1'
#
loop_
_entity.id
_entity.type
_entity.pdbx_description
1 polymer ?
#
loop_
_entity_poly.entity_id
_entity_poly.type
_entity_poly.pdbx_seq_one_letter_code
_entity_poly.pdbx_strand_id
1 'polypeptide(L)' 'MENELFDLVQRAQNGDNEAMHEIISFFMPAIKSARYKMKADRQDDLEQNIVETIMHKIITYDLTQTPDFSAFIRQLND' A
#
# COMPACT_ATOMS: atom_id res chain seq x y z
N MET A 1 -5.35 -7.78 18.45
CA MET A 1 -5.61 -8.34 17.11
C MET A 1 -4.79 -7.50 16.17
N GLU A 2 -3.89 -8.12 15.43
CA GLU A 2 -3.16 -7.47 14.34
C GLU A 2 -4.20 -6.94 13.35
N ASN A 3 -4.12 -5.68 12.93
CA ASN A 3 -5.09 -5.12 12.01
C ASN A 3 -4.85 -5.75 10.63
N GLU A 4 -5.88 -6.36 10.03
CA GLU A 4 -5.75 -6.92 8.69
C GLU A 4 -5.55 -5.79 7.68
N LEU A 5 -4.81 -6.06 6.60
CA LEU A 5 -4.49 -5.05 5.58
C LEU A 5 -5.75 -4.40 4.99
N PHE A 6 -6.84 -5.16 4.83
CA PHE A 6 -8.11 -4.64 4.34
C PHE A 6 -8.67 -3.55 5.27
N ASP A 7 -8.70 -3.80 6.58
CA ASP A 7 -9.19 -2.86 7.58
C ASP A 7 -8.31 -1.60 7.64
N LEU A 8 -6.99 -1.78 7.53
CA LEU A 8 -6.05 -0.67 7.49
C LEU A 8 -6.28 0.22 6.25
N VAL A 9 -6.48 -0.38 5.07
CA VAL A 9 -6.77 0.37 3.84
C VAL A 9 -8.09 1.11 3.97
N GLN A 10 -9.14 0.47 4.50
CA GLN A 10 -10.43 1.12 4.72
C GLN A 10 -10.32 2.30 5.69
N ARG A 11 -9.60 2.14 6.81
CA ARG A 11 -9.38 3.23 7.78
C ARG A 11 -8.56 4.36 7.17
N ALA A 12 -7.47 4.05 6.47
CA ALA A 12 -6.63 5.03 5.81
C ALA A 12 -7.39 5.85 4.77
N GLN A 13 -8.27 5.22 3.98
CA GLN A 13 -9.16 5.92 3.04
C GLN A 13 -10.18 6.85 3.72
N ASN A 14 -10.53 6.58 4.98
CA ASN A 14 -11.39 7.43 5.80
C ASN A 14 -10.64 8.53 6.58
N GLY A 15 -9.33 8.71 6.33
CA GLY A 15 -8.51 9.77 6.93
C GLY A 15 -7.75 9.38 8.20
N ASP A 16 -7.69 8.09 8.54
CA ASP A 16 -6.88 7.57 9.65
C ASP A 16 -5.38 7.55 9.24
N ASN A 17 -4.62 8.55 9.72
CA ASN A 17 -3.21 8.70 9.38
C ASN A 17 -2.34 7.62 10.04
N GLU A 18 -2.72 7.12 11.21
CA GLU A 18 -2.04 6.02 11.89
C GLU A 18 -2.15 4.73 11.05
N ALA A 19 -3.33 4.43 10.50
CA ALA A 19 -3.51 3.30 9.59
C ALA A 19 -2.66 3.43 8.32
N MET A 20 -2.60 4.63 7.73
CA MET A 20 -1.71 4.89 6.58
C MET A 20 -0.24 4.62 6.92
N HIS A 21 0.21 5.13 8.07
CA HIS A 21 1.59 4.92 8.53
C HIS A 21 1.89 3.44 8.80
N GLU A 22 0.95 2.70 9.39
CA GLU A 22 1.07 1.25 9.62
C GLU A 22 1.24 0.49 8.28
N ILE A 23 0.42 0.79 7.26
CA ILE A 23 0.57 0.19 5.93
C ILE A 23 1.94 0.49 5.33
N ILE A 24 2.38 1.77 5.33
CA ILE A 24 3.69 2.16 4.80
C ILE A 24 4.82 1.42 5.52
N SER A 25 4.70 1.23 6.84
CA SER A 25 5.71 0.54 7.66
C SER A 25 5.99 -0.89 7.18
N PHE A 26 4.98 -1.60 6.65
CA PHE A 26 5.16 -2.94 6.07
C PHE A 26 6.08 -2.95 4.86
N PHE A 27 6.10 -1.85 4.10
CA PHE A 27 6.92 -1.72 2.88
C PHE A 27 8.29 -1.11 3.14
N MET A 28 8.52 -0.46 4.28
CA MET A 28 9.78 0.23 4.58
C MET A 28 11.04 -0.65 4.43
N PRO A 29 11.07 -1.94 4.83
CA PRO A 29 12.23 -2.79 4.59
C PRO A 29 12.59 -2.91 3.10
N ALA A 30 11.57 -3.07 2.24
CA ALA A 30 11.75 -3.17 0.79
C ALA A 30 12.15 -1.82 0.17
N ILE A 31 11.52 -0.73 0.61
CA ILE A 31 11.84 0.64 0.16
C ILE A 31 13.30 0.97 0.48
N LYS A 32 13.74 0.73 1.72
CA LYS A 32 15.13 0.94 2.14
C LYS A 32 16.11 0.09 1.33
N SER A 33 15.76 -1.17 1.04
CA SER A 33 16.58 -2.03 0.19
C SER A 33 16.73 -1.48 -1.24
N ALA A 34 15.64 -0.97 -1.84
CA ALA A 34 15.67 -0.35 -3.15
C ALA A 34 16.48 0.95 -3.15
N ARG A 35 16.31 1.77 -2.10
CA ARG A 35 17.02 3.04 -1.89
C ARG A 35 18.54 2.85 -1.95
N TYR A 36 19.09 1.85 -1.26
CA TYR A 36 20.54 1.61 -1.23
C TYR A 36 21.15 1.21 -2.59
N LYS A 37 20.34 0.89 -3.60
CA LYS A 37 20.82 0.61 -4.96
C LYS A 37 21.01 1.87 -5.80
N MET A 38 20.51 3.03 -5.34
CA MET A 38 20.65 4.31 -6.01
C MET A 38 21.86 5.11 -5.53
N LYS A 39 22.32 6.04 -6.38
CA LYS A 39 23.32 7.04 -6.00
C LYS A 39 22.81 7.87 -4.81
N ALA A 40 23.72 8.22 -3.89
CA ALA A 40 23.40 8.89 -2.63
C ALA A 40 22.54 10.15 -2.80
N ASP A 41 22.77 10.93 -3.85
CA ASP A 41 22.03 12.15 -4.19
C ASP A 41 20.56 11.91 -4.57
N ARG A 42 20.16 10.67 -4.88
CA ARG A 42 18.80 10.31 -5.31
C ARG A 42 18.10 9.35 -4.36
N GLN A 43 18.72 9.00 -3.24
CA GLN A 43 18.20 8.01 -2.32
C GLN A 43 16.90 8.49 -1.66
N ASP A 44 16.94 9.68 -1.07
CA ASP A 44 15.79 10.25 -0.36
C ASP A 44 14.65 10.57 -1.32
N ASP A 45 14.96 11.10 -2.51
CA ASP A 45 13.98 11.34 -3.57
C ASP A 45 13.27 10.05 -4.01
N LEU A 46 14.00 8.93 -4.16
CA LEU A 46 13.40 7.66 -4.52
C LEU A 46 12.48 7.15 -3.41
N GLU A 47 12.94 7.22 -2.15
CA GLU A 47 12.13 6.82 -1.00
C GLU A 47 10.82 7.60 -0.94
N GLN A 48 10.89 8.94 -1.05
CA GLN A 48 9.72 9.79 -1.05
C GLN A 48 8.76 9.45 -2.21
N ASN A 49 9.27 9.32 -3.43
CA ASN A 49 8.44 8.99 -4.60
C ASN A 49 7.70 7.64 -4.42
N ILE A 50 8.36 6.63 -3.86
CA ILE A 50 7.73 5.33 -3.61
C ILE A 50 6.65 5.47 -2.54
N VAL A 51 6.93 6.16 -1.44
CA VAL A 51 5.96 6.39 -0.35
C VAL A 51 4.73 7.15 -0.88
N GLU A 52 4.93 8.23 -1.64
CA GLU A 52 3.84 9.00 -2.27
C GLU A 52 3.00 8.14 -3.22
N THR A 53 3.66 7.30 -4.01
CA THR A 53 2.97 6.37 -4.92
C THR A 53 2.12 5.37 -4.16
N ILE A 54 2.64 4.80 -3.06
CA ILE A 54 1.89 3.87 -2.21
C ILE A 54 0.68 4.56 -1.58
N MET A 55 0.86 5.76 -1.00
CA MET A 55 -0.25 6.54 -0.43
C MET A 55 -1.34 6.81 -1.46
N HIS A 56 -0.95 7.26 -2.65
CA HIS A 56 -1.90 7.53 -3.73
C HIS A 56 -2.65 6.27 -4.15
N LYS A 57 -1.96 5.12 -4.24
CA LYS A 57 -2.59 3.84 -4.56
C LYS A 57 -3.56 3.39 -3.49
N ILE A 58 -3.24 3.56 -2.21
CA ILE A 58 -4.15 3.24 -1.11
C ILE A 58 -5.42 4.10 -1.21
N ILE A 59 -5.29 5.41 -1.42
CA ILE A 59 -6.44 6.33 -1.50
C ILE A 59 -7.33 6.02 -2.72
N THR A 60 -6.73 5.67 -3.85
CA THR A 60 -7.46 5.45 -5.11
C THR A 60 -7.94 4.01 -5.32
N TYR A 61 -7.58 3.09 -4.42
CA TYR A 61 -7.96 1.69 -4.55
C TYR A 61 -9.46 1.49 -4.30
N ASP A 62 -10.14 0.82 -5.23
CA ASP A 62 -11.57 0.53 -5.09
C ASP A 62 -11.79 -0.75 -4.27
N LEU A 63 -12.09 -0.58 -2.97
CA LEU A 63 -12.46 -1.68 -2.08
C LEU A 63 -13.83 -2.28 -2.39
N THR A 64 -14.69 -1.61 -3.15
CA THR A 64 -16.09 -2.01 -3.37
C THR A 64 -16.27 -2.86 -4.63
N GLN A 65 -15.45 -2.63 -5.66
CA GLN A 65 -15.53 -3.36 -6.92
C GLN A 65 -14.43 -4.40 -7.11
N THR A 66 -13.45 -4.47 -6.20
CA THR A 66 -12.48 -5.56 -6.25
C THR A 66 -13.17 -6.85 -5.81
N PRO A 67 -13.26 -7.87 -6.68
CA PRO A 67 -13.82 -9.16 -6.29
C PRO A 67 -12.95 -9.78 -5.20
N ASP A 68 -13.59 -10.27 -4.15
CA ASP A 68 -12.90 -11.16 -3.20
C ASP A 68 -12.45 -12.45 -3.92
N PHE A 69 -11.62 -13.24 -3.25
CA PHE A 69 -11.09 -14.48 -3.84
C PHE A 69 -12.18 -15.40 -4.39
N SER A 70 -13.31 -15.53 -3.69
CA SER A 70 -14.40 -16.41 -4.12
C SER A 70 -15.14 -15.82 -5.33
N ALA A 71 -15.38 -14.51 -5.33
CA ALA A 71 -15.99 -13.79 -6.45
C ALA A 71 -15.10 -13.84 -7.69
N PHE A 72 -13.78 -13.72 -7.52
CA PHE A 72 -12.80 -13.84 -8.60
C PHE A 72 -12.80 -15.23 -9.23
N ILE A 73 -12.79 -16.30 -8.42
CA ILE A 73 -12.85 -17.67 -8.94
C ILE A 73 -14.16 -17.94 -9.70
N ARG A 74 -15.29 -17.35 -9.27
CA ARG A 74 -16.55 -17.45 -10.02
C ARG A 74 -16.45 -16.79 -11.39
N GLN A 75 -15.88 -15.58 -11.46
CA GLN A 75 -15.68 -14.85 -12.73
C GLN A 75 -14.74 -15.57 -13.72
N LEU A 76 -13.82 -16.41 -13.25
CA LEU A 76 -12.93 -17.19 -14.13
C LEU A 76 -13.58 -18.45 -14.70
N ASN A 77 -14.66 -18.93 -14.08
CA ASN A 77 -15.34 -20.17 -14.46
C ASN A 77 -16.61 -19.94 -15.29
N ASP A 78 -17.00 -18.68 -15.49
CA ASP A 78 -18.04 -18.23 -16.44
C ASP A 78 -17.41 -17.82 -17.79
#